data_AF-A0A2T0AWG1-F1
#
_entry.id   AF-A0A2T0AWG1-F1
#
_cell.length_a   1.000
_cell.length_b   1.000
_cell.length_c   1.000
_cell.angle_alpha   90.00
_cell.angle_beta   90.00
_cell.angle_gamma   90.00
#
_symmetry.space_group_name_H-M   'P 1'
#
loop_
_entity.id
_entity.type
_entity.pdbx_description
1 polymer ?
#
loop_
_entity_poly.entity_id
_entity_poly.type
_entity_poly.pdbx_seq_one_letter_code
_entity_poly.pdbx_strand_id
1 'polypeptide(L)'
;MEKVILNNGVEMPILGFGVYQITDLTQCEQCVYDAIMVGYRLIDTAAAYMNEEAVGKAIKRAIEEGIVKREELFITTKLWIQDAGYESTKKAFEKSLKRLQLDYIDLYLIHQPFGDVHCS
;
A
#
# COMPACT_ATOMS: atom_id res chain seq x y z
N MET A 1 3.43 1.75 19.28
CA MET A 1 4.49 1.43 18.29
C MET A 1 5.31 2.69 18.10
N GLU A 2 6.64 2.56 18.02
CA GLU A 2 7.51 3.71 17.74
C GLU A 2 7.24 4.25 16.33
N LYS A 3 7.36 5.57 16.16
CA LYS A 3 7.05 6.28 14.92
C LYS A 3 8.16 7.28 14.59
N VAL A 4 8.31 7.58 13.31
CA VAL A 4 9.13 8.69 12.80
C VAL A 4 8.24 9.74 12.16
N ILE A 5 8.65 11.00 12.26
CA ILE A 5 7.95 12.12 11.62
C ILE A 5 8.59 12.35 10.25
N LEU A 6 7.80 12.23 9.20
CA LEU A 6 8.24 12.53 7.83
C LEU A 6 8.40 14.05 7.64
N ASN A 7 9.09 14.46 6.59
CA ASN A 7 9.36 15.88 6.31
C ASN A 7 8.08 16.73 6.08
N ASN A 8 6.94 16.10 5.83
CA ASN A 8 5.62 16.72 5.67
C ASN A 8 4.79 16.69 6.97
N GLY A 9 5.37 16.27 8.11
CA GLY A 9 4.72 16.22 9.41
C GLY A 9 3.85 14.99 9.68
N VAL A 10 3.72 14.08 8.71
CA VAL A 10 2.97 12.83 8.89
C VAL A 10 3.78 11.85 9.75
N GLU A 11 3.13 11.21 10.72
CA GLU A 11 3.74 10.16 11.53
C GLU A 11 3.68 8.80 10.82
N MET A 12 4.84 8.16 10.63
CA MET A 12 4.94 6.83 10.03
C MET A 12 5.44 5.80 11.07
N PRO A 13 4.79 4.64 11.23
CA PRO A 13 5.32 3.56 12.07
C PRO A 13 6.70 3.10 11.58
N ILE A 14 7.63 2.84 12.51
CA ILE A 14 8.99 2.37 12.12
C ILE A 14 9.02 0.92 11.62
N LEU A 15 8.01 0.14 11.98
CA LEU A 15 7.87 -1.26 11.64
C LEU A 15 6.63 -1.45 10.76
N GLY A 16 6.83 -2.12 9.62
CA GLY A 16 5.78 -2.39 8.65
C GLY A 16 5.77 -3.83 8.18
N PHE A 17 4.63 -4.24 7.62
CA PHE A 17 4.42 -5.55 7.02
C PHE A 17 4.46 -5.43 5.49
N GLY A 18 5.45 -6.08 4.87
CA GLY A 18 5.59 -6.10 3.41
C GLY A 18 4.85 -7.27 2.78
N VAL A 19 4.20 -7.04 1.64
CA VAL A 19 3.40 -8.07 0.94
C VAL A 19 4.03 -8.57 -0.36
N TYR A 20 5.29 -8.19 -0.64
CA TYR A 20 6.00 -8.67 -1.82
C TYR A 20 6.16 -10.20 -1.78
N GLN A 21 5.98 -10.84 -2.95
CA GLN A 21 6.05 -12.31 -3.14
C GLN A 21 4.97 -13.15 -2.45
N ILE A 22 3.95 -12.54 -1.82
CA ILE A 22 2.75 -13.27 -1.39
C ILE A 22 1.81 -13.39 -2.59
N THR A 23 2.03 -14.43 -3.41
CA THR A 23 1.35 -14.62 -4.70
C THR A 23 -0.04 -15.24 -4.59
N ASP A 24 -0.29 -16.03 -3.54
CA ASP A 24 -1.63 -16.53 -3.24
C ASP A 24 -2.45 -15.41 -2.61
N LEU A 25 -3.53 -15.01 -3.28
CA LEU A 25 -4.36 -13.89 -2.85
C LEU A 25 -5.14 -14.17 -1.56
N THR A 26 -5.57 -15.41 -1.35
CA THR A 26 -6.25 -15.82 -0.11
C THR A 26 -5.27 -15.79 1.05
N GLN A 27 -4.04 -16.28 0.82
CA GLN A 27 -2.97 -16.18 1.82
C GLN A 27 -2.60 -14.72 2.09
N CYS A 28 -2.49 -13.89 1.05
CA CYS A 28 -2.17 -12.46 1.20
C CYS A 28 -3.22 -11.73 2.05
N GLU A 29 -4.50 -11.97 1.79
CA GLU A 29 -5.59 -11.39 2.58
C GLU A 29 -5.46 -11.81 4.06
N GLN A 30 -5.31 -13.11 4.32
CA GLN A 30 -5.22 -13.63 5.68
C GLN A 30 -3.98 -13.11 6.41
N CYS A 31 -2.81 -13.10 5.76
CA CYS A 31 -1.56 -12.61 6.37
C CYS A 31 -1.64 -11.12 6.73
N VAL A 32 -2.24 -10.29 5.88
CA VAL A 32 -2.42 -8.86 6.17
C VAL A 32 -3.41 -8.66 7.31
N TYR A 33 -4.51 -9.40 7.31
CA TYR A 33 -5.50 -9.37 8.39
C TYR A 33 -4.86 -9.76 9.73
N ASP A 34 -4.10 -10.86 9.76
CA ASP A 34 -3.38 -11.33 10.95
C ASP A 34 -2.33 -10.32 11.41
N ALA A 35 -1.60 -9.68 10.48
CA ALA A 35 -0.64 -8.63 10.80
C ALA A 35 -1.34 -7.46 11.52
N ILE A 36 -2.50 -7.01 11.04
CA ILE A 36 -3.29 -5.94 11.69
C ILE A 36 -3.74 -6.39 13.10
N MET A 37 -4.23 -7.63 13.23
CA MET A 37 -4.67 -8.22 14.49
C MET A 37 -3.56 -8.26 15.55
N VAL A 38 -2.33 -8.61 15.16
CA VAL A 38 -1.19 -8.68 16.09
C VAL A 38 -0.52 -7.31 16.31
N GLY A 39 -1.05 -6.24 15.71
CA GLY A 39 -0.68 -4.87 16.03
C GLY A 39 0.09 -4.11 14.95
N TYR A 40 0.35 -4.68 13.78
CA TYR A 40 0.94 -3.91 12.67
C TYR A 40 0.00 -2.79 12.25
N ARG A 41 0.58 -1.63 11.95
CA ARG A 41 -0.15 -0.45 11.47
C ARG A 41 0.37 0.08 10.14
N LEU A 42 1.58 -0.30 9.71
CA LEU A 42 2.10 0.01 8.39
C LEU A 42 2.02 -1.22 7.48
N ILE A 43 1.33 -1.09 6.34
CA ILE A 43 1.30 -2.12 5.29
C ILE A 43 1.99 -1.56 4.03
N ASP A 44 3.04 -2.25 3.59
CA ASP A 44 3.81 -1.91 2.40
C ASP A 44 3.42 -2.80 1.22
N THR A 45 2.79 -2.21 0.21
CA THR A 45 2.38 -2.85 -1.03
C THR A 45 2.93 -2.12 -2.26
N ALA A 46 2.60 -2.60 -3.46
CA ALA A 46 2.88 -1.94 -4.72
C ALA A 46 1.93 -2.46 -5.81
N ALA A 47 1.61 -1.62 -6.79
CA ALA A 47 0.79 -2.05 -7.94
C ALA A 47 1.41 -3.26 -8.67
N ALA A 48 2.74 -3.34 -8.71
CA ALA A 48 3.49 -4.42 -9.36
C ALA A 48 3.42 -5.76 -8.62
N TYR A 49 2.98 -5.79 -7.36
CA TYR A 49 2.87 -7.03 -6.59
C TYR A 49 1.58 -7.80 -6.91
N MET A 50 0.64 -7.16 -7.63
CA MET A 50 -0.59 -7.78 -8.13
C MET A 50 -1.52 -8.34 -7.04
N ASN A 51 -1.33 -7.94 -5.79
CA ASN A 51 -2.11 -8.41 -4.64
C ASN A 51 -2.80 -7.28 -3.85
N GLU A 52 -2.82 -6.03 -4.35
CA GLU A 52 -3.50 -4.88 -3.72
C GLU A 52 -4.98 -5.16 -3.41
N GLU A 53 -5.68 -5.96 -4.23
CA GLU A 53 -7.09 -6.31 -3.96
C GLU A 53 -7.24 -7.17 -2.69
N ALA A 54 -6.32 -8.11 -2.46
CA ALA A 54 -6.29 -8.93 -1.25
C ALA A 54 -5.96 -8.09 -0.02
N VAL A 55 -5.00 -7.17 -0.15
CA VAL A 55 -4.67 -6.18 0.90
C VAL A 55 -5.90 -5.34 1.24
N GLY A 56 -6.63 -4.85 0.23
CA GLY A 56 -7.84 -4.05 0.43
C GLY A 56 -8.96 -4.81 1.15
N LYS A 57 -9.18 -6.09 0.80
CA LYS A 57 -10.15 -6.95 1.49
C LYS A 57 -9.79 -7.14 2.97
N ALA A 58 -8.51 -7.39 3.28
CA ALA A 58 -8.04 -7.53 4.64
C ALA A 58 -8.21 -6.25 5.48
N ILE A 59 -7.87 -5.09 4.91
CA ILE A 59 -8.05 -3.79 5.57
C ILE A 59 -9.53 -3.53 5.85
N LYS A 60 -10.38 -3.69 4.83
CA LYS A 60 -11.83 -3.49 4.96
C LYS A 60 -12.41 -4.38 6.04
N ARG A 61 -12.07 -5.68 6.01
CA ARG A 61 -12.50 -6.64 7.03
C ARG A 61 -12.07 -6.22 8.43
N ALA A 62 -10.81 -5.82 8.61
CA ALA A 62 -10.31 -5.39 9.92
C ALA A 62 -11.02 -4.13 10.45
N ILE A 63 -11.41 -3.22 9.56
CA ILE A 63 -12.20 -2.02 9.91
C ILE A 63 -13.65 -2.39 10.25
N GLU A 64 -14.29 -3.23 9.45
CA GLU A 64 -15.68 -3.68 9.66
C GLU A 64 -15.83 -4.48 10.96
N GLU A 65 -14.83 -5.28 11.32
CA GLU A 65 -14.77 -6.01 12.60
C GLU A 65 -14.35 -5.12 13.80
N GLY A 66 -14.02 -3.85 13.55
CA GLY A 66 -13.67 -2.88 14.61
C GLY A 66 -12.30 -3.07 15.24
N ILE A 67 -11.39 -3.78 14.57
CA ILE A 67 -10.02 -4.04 15.05
C ILE A 67 -9.15 -2.77 14.98
N VAL A 68 -9.38 -1.98 13.93
CA VAL A 68 -8.70 -0.70 13.67
C VAL A 68 -9.63 0.26 12.94
N LYS A 69 -9.33 1.55 13.01
CA LYS A 69 -9.89 2.58 12.12
C LYS A 69 -8.94 2.84 10.96
N ARG A 70 -9.46 3.41 9.86
CA ARG A 70 -8.64 3.71 8.68
C ARG A 70 -7.46 4.62 9.01
N GLU A 71 -7.69 5.65 9.82
CA GLU A 71 -6.68 6.64 10.26
C GLU A 71 -5.61 6.07 11.19
N GLU A 72 -5.79 4.85 11.71
CA GLU A 72 -4.77 4.16 12.49
C GLU A 72 -3.78 3.36 11.62
N LEU A 73 -4.12 3.16 10.33
CA LEU A 73 -3.30 2.46 9.36
C LEU A 73 -2.48 3.44 8.52
N PHE A 74 -1.25 3.04 8.21
CA PHE A 74 -0.34 3.71 7.30
C PHE A 74 -0.12 2.82 6.08
N ILE A 75 -0.77 3.15 4.97
CA ILE A 75 -0.74 2.34 3.74
C ILE A 75 0.23 2.97 2.74
N THR A 76 1.24 2.18 2.35
CA THR A 76 2.20 2.55 1.31
C THR A 76 1.92 1.74 0.05
N THR A 77 1.79 2.41 -1.10
CA THR A 77 1.83 1.75 -2.41
C THR A 77 2.77 2.49 -3.36
N LYS A 78 3.12 1.85 -4.48
CA LYS A 78 4.20 2.29 -5.36
C LYS A 78 3.73 2.29 -6.82
N LEU A 79 4.02 3.38 -7.52
CA LEU A 79 3.83 3.54 -8.96
C LEU A 79 4.75 2.59 -9.72
N TRP A 80 4.19 1.78 -10.61
CA TRP A 80 4.99 0.92 -11.49
C TRP A 80 5.51 1.69 -12.71
N ILE A 81 6.69 1.31 -13.19
CA ILE A 81 7.44 2.01 -14.25
C ILE A 81 6.63 2.22 -15.53
N GLN A 82 5.75 1.29 -15.88
CA GLN A 82 4.92 1.34 -17.09
C GLN A 82 3.86 2.44 -17.04
N ASP A 83 3.53 2.93 -15.84
CA ASP A 83 2.54 3.97 -15.61
C ASP A 83 3.17 5.33 -15.29
N ALA A 84 4.50 5.48 -15.46
CA ALA A 84 5.18 6.76 -15.29
C ALA A 84 4.66 7.81 -16.29
N GLY A 85 4.57 9.06 -15.86
CA GLY A 85 4.00 10.17 -16.63
C GLY A 85 2.77 10.79 -15.95
N TYR A 86 2.51 12.07 -16.20
CA TYR A 86 1.53 12.83 -15.40
C TYR A 86 0.11 12.22 -15.41
N GLU A 87 -0.45 11.98 -16.59
CA GLU A 87 -1.81 11.45 -16.72
C GLU A 87 -1.90 9.93 -16.46
N SER A 88 -0.86 9.17 -16.82
CA SER A 88 -0.75 7.75 -16.51
C SER A 88 -0.64 7.50 -15.00
N THR A 89 0.15 8.30 -14.29
CA THR A 89 0.33 8.21 -12.83
C THR A 89 -0.98 8.49 -12.10
N LYS A 90 -1.74 9.51 -12.50
CA LYS A 90 -3.08 9.74 -11.92
C LYS A 90 -3.99 8.53 -12.09
N LYS A 91 -4.06 7.95 -13.30
CA LYS A 91 -4.87 6.76 -13.58
C LYS A 91 -4.39 5.54 -12.78
N ALA A 92 -3.09 5.37 -12.60
CA ALA A 92 -2.51 4.29 -11.80
C ALA A 92 -2.82 4.46 -10.32
N PHE A 93 -2.73 5.68 -9.79
CA PHE A 93 -3.10 6.01 -8.41
C PHE A 93 -4.58 5.67 -8.13
N GLU A 94 -5.50 6.09 -9.01
CA GLU A 94 -6.93 5.75 -8.89
C GLU A 94 -7.20 4.23 -8.95
N LYS A 95 -6.45 3.50 -9.80
CA LYS A 95 -6.53 2.03 -9.84
C LYS A 95 -6.10 1.41 -8.51
N SER A 96 -5.01 1.90 -7.91
CA SER A 96 -4.55 1.43 -6.60
C SER A 96 -5.56 1.73 -5.49
N LEU A 97 -6.13 2.94 -5.44
CA LEU A 97 -7.22 3.28 -4.50
C LEU A 97 -8.39 2.31 -4.63
N LYS A 98 -8.85 2.04 -5.86
CA LYS A 98 -9.96 1.13 -6.12
C LYS A 98 -9.66 -0.31 -5.66
N ARG A 99 -8.45 -0.82 -5.96
CA ARG A 99 -8.03 -2.17 -5.54
C ARG A 99 -7.93 -2.27 -4.02
N LEU A 100 -7.33 -1.27 -3.39
CA LEU A 100 -7.18 -1.21 -1.93
C LEU A 100 -8.48 -0.86 -1.21
N GLN A 101 -9.51 -0.41 -1.94
CA GLN A 101 -10.80 0.04 -1.40
C GLN A 101 -10.63 1.20 -0.39
N LEU A 102 -9.80 2.18 -0.75
CA LEU A 102 -9.46 3.33 0.09
C LEU A 102 -9.78 4.66 -0.61
N ASP A 103 -10.00 5.70 0.18
CA ASP A 103 -10.17 7.07 -0.33
C ASP A 103 -8.84 7.84 -0.41
N TYR A 104 -7.81 7.38 0.31
CA TYR A 104 -6.47 7.96 0.30
C TYR A 104 -5.37 6.94 0.63
N ILE A 105 -4.14 7.27 0.21
CA ILE A 105 -2.90 6.55 0.50
C ILE A 105 -2.00 7.45 1.35
N ASP A 106 -1.38 6.89 2.38
CA ASP A 106 -0.51 7.62 3.31
C ASP A 106 0.85 7.96 2.70
N LEU A 107 1.38 7.04 1.88
CA LEU A 107 2.63 7.23 1.15
C LEU A 107 2.58 6.60 -0.25
N TYR A 108 2.82 7.41 -1.28
CA TYR A 108 2.90 6.96 -2.66
C TYR A 108 4.30 7.19 -3.22
N LEU A 109 4.96 6.12 -3.67
CA LEU A 109 6.36 6.17 -4.09
C LEU A 109 6.54 5.86 -5.58
N ILE A 110 7.57 6.43 -6.19
CA ILE A 110 8.11 5.93 -7.46
C ILE A 110 8.85 4.62 -7.14
N HIS A 111 8.38 3.48 -7.65
CA HIS A 111 8.93 2.18 -7.26
C HIS A 111 10.36 1.98 -7.74
N GLN A 112 10.66 2.44 -8.96
CA GLN A 112 12.00 2.39 -9.55
C GLN A 112 12.20 3.62 -10.44
N PRO A 113 13.40 4.24 -10.44
CA PRO A 113 13.71 5.36 -11.31
C PRO A 113 14.06 4.88 -12.73
N PHE A 114 13.12 4.17 -13.37
CA PHE A 114 13.27 3.74 -14.76
C PHE A 114 12.40 4.64 -15.63
N GLY A 115 13.02 5.67 -16.20
CA GLY A 115 12.39 6.64 -17.10
C GLY A 115 12.57 6.29 -18.58
N ASP A 116 12.11 7.20 -19.42
CA ASP A 116 12.19 7.20 -20.89
C ASP A 116 13.65 7.31 -21.39
N VAL A 117 14.49 6.34 -21.03
CA VAL A 117 15.84 6.21 -21.58
C VAL A 117 15.73 5.65 -23.00
N HIS A 118 15.54 6.54 -23.96
CA HIS A 118 15.98 6.28 -25.33
C HIS A 118 17.51 6.12 -25.29
N CYS A 119 18.00 4.90 -25.08
CA CYS A 119 19.34 4.57 -25.53
C CYS A 119 19.34 4.78 -27.05
N SER A 120 20.04 5.82 -27.50
CA SER A 120 20.37 6.02 -28.90
C SER A 120 21.36 4.96 -29.36
#